data_AF-W1WHI3-F1
#
_entry.id   AF-W1WHI3-F1
#
_cell.length_a   1.000
_cell.length_b   1.000
_cell.length_c   1.000
_cell.angle_alpha   90.00
_cell.angle_beta   90.00
_cell.angle_gamma   90.00
#
_symmetry.space_group_name_H-M   'P 1'
#
loop_
_entity.id
_entity.type
_entity.pdbx_description
1 polymer ?
#
loop_
_entity_poly.entity_id
_entity_poly.type
_entity_poly.pdbx_seq_one_letter_code
_entity_poly.pdbx_strand_id
1 'polypeptide(L)'
;HSLPRDQGPGNTVSLEVESENITERFFVVGEKRVSAEVVAAQLVKEVKRYLASPAAVGEYLADQLVLPMALAGAGEFTVAHPSCHLLTNIAVVERSATDLPDASCA
;
A
#
# COMPACT_ATOMS: atom_id res chain seq x y z
N HIS A 1 -20.40 10.31 -3.64
CA HIS A 1 -20.97 10.55 -2.29
C HIS A 1 -20.38 11.86 -1.80
N SER A 2 -21.16 12.94 -1.68
CA SER A 2 -20.65 14.23 -1.17
C SER A 2 -20.68 14.21 0.36
N LEU A 3 -19.55 14.47 1.00
CA LEU A 3 -19.46 14.52 2.46
C LEU A 3 -20.19 15.76 3.03
N PRO A 4 -20.78 15.64 4.22
CA PRO A 4 -21.29 16.78 4.98
C PRO A 4 -20.27 17.94 5.08
N ARG A 5 -20.73 19.19 4.94
CA ARG A 5 -19.85 20.38 4.90
C ARG A 5 -19.05 20.61 6.19
N ASP A 6 -19.49 20.04 7.30
CA ASP A 6 -18.82 20.07 8.61
C ASP A 6 -17.60 19.14 8.69
N GLN A 7 -17.39 18.25 7.71
CA GLN A 7 -16.21 17.36 7.62
C GLN A 7 -15.01 18.01 6.90
N GLY A 8 -15.12 19.30 6.59
CA GLY A 8 -14.05 20.11 5.99
C GLY A 8 -14.04 20.06 4.45
N PRO A 9 -13.42 21.07 3.81
CA PRO A 9 -13.31 21.12 2.35
C PRO A 9 -12.20 20.15 1.88
N GLY A 10 -12.58 18.90 1.61
CA GLY A 10 -11.68 17.86 1.09
C GLY A 10 -12.29 17.13 -0.10
N ASN A 11 -11.45 16.67 -1.02
CA ASN A 11 -11.83 15.79 -2.12
C ASN A 11 -10.83 14.63 -2.20
N THR A 12 -11.30 13.44 -2.55
CA THR A 12 -10.46 12.27 -2.82
C THR A 12 -11.03 11.53 -4.00
N VAL A 13 -10.15 11.06 -4.88
CA VAL A 13 -10.51 10.15 -5.96
C VAL A 13 -9.79 8.84 -5.71
N SER A 14 -10.51 7.73 -5.82
CA SER A 14 -9.96 6.38 -5.67
C SER A 14 -10.27 5.53 -6.88
N LEU A 15 -9.38 4.58 -7.18
CA LEU A 15 -9.58 3.56 -8.19
C LEU A 15 -9.25 2.21 -7.58
N GLU A 16 -10.11 1.24 -7.84
CA GLU A 16 -9.97 -0.13 -7.39
C GLU A 16 -9.71 -1.04 -8.59
N VAL A 17 -8.71 -1.90 -8.45
CA VAL A 17 -8.33 -2.91 -9.42
C VAL A 17 -8.61 -4.27 -8.81
N GLU A 18 -9.75 -4.84 -9.16
CA GLU A 18 -10.09 -6.22 -8.82
C GLU A 18 -9.44 -7.15 -9.85
N SER A 19 -8.57 -8.04 -9.36
CA SER A 19 -7.92 -9.10 -10.13
C SER A 19 -8.28 -10.45 -9.54
N GLU A 20 -7.99 -11.54 -10.26
CA GLU A 20 -8.32 -12.90 -9.81
C GLU A 20 -7.81 -13.22 -8.40
N ASN A 21 -6.59 -12.78 -8.07
CA ASN A 21 -5.89 -13.17 -6.84
C ASN A 21 -5.85 -12.08 -5.77
N ILE A 22 -6.22 -10.83 -6.11
CA ILE A 22 -6.09 -9.68 -5.21
C ILE A 22 -6.94 -8.50 -5.70
N THR A 23 -7.43 -7.72 -4.74
CA THR A 23 -8.01 -6.41 -4.99
C THR A 23 -7.07 -5.34 -4.47
N GLU A 24 -6.59 -4.48 -5.35
CA GLU A 24 -5.75 -3.33 -4.98
C GLU A 24 -6.51 -2.01 -5.09
N ARG A 25 -6.20 -1.05 -4.21
CA ARG A 25 -6.88 0.25 -4.18
C ARG A 25 -5.90 1.40 -4.10
N PHE A 26 -6.05 2.31 -5.06
CA PHE A 26 -5.27 3.53 -5.19
C PHE A 26 -6.15 4.74 -4.85
N PHE A 27 -5.56 5.80 -4.31
CA PHE A 27 -6.26 7.04 -4.09
C PHE A 27 -5.34 8.24 -4.22
N VAL A 28 -5.91 9.39 -4.60
CA VAL A 28 -5.24 10.68 -4.58
C VAL A 28 -6.15 11.68 -3.90
N VAL A 29 -5.57 12.46 -2.98
CA VAL A 29 -6.26 13.57 -2.31
C VAL A 29 -6.18 14.81 -3.19
N GLY A 30 -7.32 15.45 -3.42
CA GLY A 30 -7.37 16.71 -4.14
C GLY A 30 -6.86 17.86 -3.27
N GLU A 31 -6.02 18.71 -3.86
CA GLU A 31 -5.41 19.84 -3.18
C GLU A 31 -5.96 21.19 -3.69
N LYS A 32 -5.89 22.22 -2.85
CA LYS A 32 -6.28 23.57 -3.24
C LYS A 32 -5.46 24.01 -4.46
N ARG A 33 -6.16 24.57 -5.46
CA ARG A 33 -5.57 25.05 -6.73
C ARG A 33 -5.04 23.96 -7.66
N VAL A 34 -5.33 22.68 -7.37
CA VAL A 34 -5.11 21.58 -8.31
C VAL A 34 -6.43 21.25 -8.99
N SER A 35 -6.44 21.14 -10.31
CA SER A 35 -7.66 20.81 -11.06
C SER A 35 -8.05 19.34 -10.88
N ALA A 36 -9.32 19.02 -11.06
CA ALA A 36 -9.81 17.64 -10.94
C ALA A 36 -9.13 16.71 -11.95
N GLU A 37 -8.83 17.20 -13.15
CA GLU A 37 -8.14 16.47 -14.21
C GLU A 37 -6.71 16.11 -13.82
N VAL A 38 -6.00 17.03 -13.16
CA VAL A 38 -4.62 16.75 -12.67
C VAL A 38 -4.64 15.69 -11.58
N VAL A 39 -5.59 15.78 -10.62
CA VAL A 39 -5.78 14.77 -9.57
C VAL A 39 -6.07 13.39 -10.19
N ALA A 40 -6.98 13.33 -11.15
CA ALA A 40 -7.30 12.09 -11.85
C ALA A 40 -6.10 11.54 -12.66
N ALA A 41 -5.34 12.41 -13.34
CA ALA A 41 -4.16 12.01 -14.10
C ALA A 41 -3.05 11.43 -13.20
N GLN A 42 -2.87 11.97 -12.00
CA GLN A 42 -1.96 11.42 -11.00
C GLN A 42 -2.37 9.99 -10.62
N LEU A 43 -3.65 9.79 -10.26
CA LEU A 43 -4.19 8.47 -9.91
C LEU A 43 -4.01 7.46 -11.05
N VAL A 44 -4.35 7.86 -12.29
CA VAL A 44 -4.19 7.01 -13.48
C VAL A 44 -2.72 6.64 -13.70
N LYS A 45 -1.77 7.55 -13.43
CA LYS A 45 -0.35 7.25 -13.54
C LYS A 45 0.08 6.17 -12.53
N GLU A 46 -0.44 6.19 -11.31
CA GLU A 46 -0.13 5.16 -10.30
C GLU A 46 -0.70 3.80 -10.68
N VAL A 47 -1.99 3.76 -11.04
CA VAL A 47 -2.66 2.54 -11.48
C VAL A 47 -1.95 1.92 -12.69
N LYS A 48 -1.56 2.74 -13.69
CA LYS A 48 -0.82 2.24 -14.86
C LYS A 48 0.55 1.68 -14.49
N ARG A 49 1.24 2.25 -13.50
CA ARG A 49 2.52 1.69 -13.01
C ARG A 49 2.31 0.32 -12.38
N TYR A 50 1.25 0.16 -11.58
CA TYR A 50 0.88 -1.14 -11.00
C TYR A 50 0.56 -2.17 -12.09
N LEU A 51 -0.36 -1.83 -13.01
CA LEU A 51 -0.78 -2.71 -14.11
C LEU A 51 0.32 -3.05 -15.13
N ALA A 52 1.41 -2.28 -15.16
CA ALA A 52 2.56 -2.57 -16.03
C ALA A 52 3.49 -3.66 -15.47
N SER A 53 3.25 -4.14 -14.25
CA SER A 53 4.00 -5.21 -13.59
C SER A 53 3.12 -6.45 -13.39
N PRO A 54 3.67 -7.67 -13.43
CA PRO A 54 2.95 -8.86 -13.00
C PRO A 54 2.87 -9.02 -11.48
N ALA A 55 3.42 -8.07 -10.71
CA ALA A 55 3.41 -8.11 -9.25
C ALA A 55 1.97 -8.08 -8.71
N ALA A 56 1.68 -8.94 -7.73
CA ALA A 56 0.37 -8.99 -7.10
C ALA A 56 0.12 -7.75 -6.23
N VAL A 57 1.13 -7.34 -5.47
CA VAL A 57 1.00 -6.34 -4.40
C VAL A 57 1.57 -4.99 -4.84
N GLY A 58 0.84 -3.91 -4.56
CA GLY A 58 1.28 -2.53 -4.78
C GLY A 58 2.34 -2.08 -3.77
N GLU A 59 3.02 -0.98 -4.08
CA GLU A 59 4.12 -0.43 -3.28
C GLU A 59 3.73 -0.25 -1.80
N TYR A 60 2.58 0.36 -1.52
CA TYR A 60 2.15 0.66 -0.15
C TYR A 60 1.62 -0.56 0.60
N LEU A 61 0.99 -1.52 -0.08
CA LEU A 61 0.50 -2.73 0.57
C LEU A 61 1.68 -3.67 0.90
N ALA A 62 2.74 -3.69 0.10
CA ALA A 62 3.96 -4.43 0.37
C ALA A 62 4.54 -4.06 1.74
N ASP A 63 4.65 -2.76 2.03
CA ASP A 63 5.14 -2.25 3.32
C ASP A 63 4.30 -2.76 4.50
N GLN A 64 2.98 -2.89 4.30
CA GLN A 64 2.01 -3.29 5.33
C GLN A 64 1.99 -4.80 5.59
N LEU A 65 2.40 -5.61 4.61
CA LEU A 65 2.40 -7.08 4.72
C LEU A 65 3.61 -7.64 5.47
N VAL A 66 4.69 -6.87 5.63
CA VAL A 66 5.93 -7.33 6.28
C VAL A 66 5.68 -7.86 7.68
N LEU A 67 5.09 -7.04 8.56
CA LEU A 67 4.86 -7.40 9.95
C LEU A 67 3.90 -8.60 10.11
N PRO A 68 2.71 -8.63 9.48
CA PRO A 68 1.81 -9.77 9.63
C PRO A 68 2.40 -11.08 9.09
N MET A 69 3.17 -11.05 8.00
CA MET A 69 3.85 -12.26 7.50
C MET A 69 4.95 -12.74 8.45
N ALA A 70 5.72 -11.82 9.04
CA ALA A 70 6.73 -12.18 10.03
C ALA A 70 6.10 -12.78 11.30
N LEU A 71 4.98 -12.22 11.77
CA LEU A 71 4.24 -12.78 12.91
C LEU A 71 3.61 -14.15 12.60
N ALA A 72 3.23 -14.40 11.35
CA ALA A 72 2.79 -15.71 10.89
C ALA A 72 3.95 -16.72 10.77
N GLY A 73 5.21 -16.26 10.80
CA GLY A 73 6.42 -17.07 10.66
C GLY A 73 6.72 -17.54 9.23
N ALA A 74 5.84 -17.25 8.27
CA ALA A 74 6.01 -17.58 6.86
C ALA A 74 5.10 -16.71 5.97
N GLY A 75 5.47 -16.57 4.70
CA GLY A 75 4.70 -15.86 3.70
C GLY A 75 5.58 -15.22 2.64
N GLU A 76 5.04 -15.04 1.45
CA GLU A 76 5.71 -14.34 0.36
C GLU A 76 4.70 -13.57 -0.49
N PHE A 77 5.18 -12.50 -1.13
CA PHE A 77 4.43 -11.73 -2.11
C PHE A 77 5.37 -11.18 -3.18
N THR A 78 4.81 -10.77 -4.32
CA THR A 78 5.55 -10.08 -5.38
C THR A 78 5.19 -8.60 -5.40
N VAL A 79 6.23 -7.75 -5.50
CA VAL A 79 6.11 -6.29 -5.66
C VAL A 79 7.02 -5.84 -6.80
N ALA A 80 6.58 -4.86 -7.59
CA ALA A 80 7.30 -4.42 -8.78
C ALA A 80 8.68 -3.83 -8.47
N HIS A 81 8.73 -2.96 -7.46
CA HIS A 81 9.95 -2.32 -6.99
C HIS A 81 9.86 -2.19 -5.46
N PRO A 82 10.87 -2.65 -4.70
CA PRO A 82 10.86 -2.47 -3.26
C PRO A 82 11.03 -0.98 -2.91
N SER A 83 10.12 -0.45 -2.09
CA SER A 83 10.19 0.93 -1.59
C SER A 83 11.26 1.05 -0.50
N CYS A 84 11.71 2.27 -0.19
CA CYS A 84 12.57 2.48 0.99
C CYS A 84 11.86 2.10 2.29
N HIS A 85 10.54 2.26 2.35
CA HIS A 85 9.72 1.88 3.51
C HIS A 85 9.68 0.36 3.68
N LEU A 86 9.54 -0.40 2.59
CA LEU A 86 9.56 -1.86 2.60
C LEU A 86 10.87 -2.36 3.23
N LEU A 87 12.00 -1.87 2.72
CA LEU A 87 13.33 -2.26 3.19
C LEU A 87 13.55 -1.88 4.67
N THR A 88 13.07 -0.70 5.08
CA THR A 88 13.16 -0.26 6.47
C THR A 88 12.29 -1.12 7.38
N ASN A 89 11.06 -1.45 6.97
CA ASN A 89 10.15 -2.29 7.74
C ASN A 89 10.70 -3.70 7.91
N ILE A 90 11.28 -4.29 6.86
CA ILE A 90 11.97 -5.59 6.93
C ILE A 90 13.08 -5.52 7.98
N ALA A 91 13.97 -4.52 7.89
CA ALA A 91 15.09 -4.38 8.83
C ALA A 91 14.63 -4.21 10.30
N VAL A 92 13.55 -3.47 10.55
CA VAL A 92 12.97 -3.30 11.90
C VAL A 92 12.40 -4.61 12.43
N VAL A 93 11.69 -5.36 11.59
CA VAL A 93 11.10 -6.64 11.94
C VAL A 93 12.18 -7.69 12.23
N GLU A 94 13.20 -7.80 11.39
CA GLU A 94 14.35 -8.70 11.60
C GLU A 94 15.08 -8.41 12.92
N ARG A 95 15.32 -7.13 13.21
CA ARG A 95 15.96 -6.72 14.47
C ARG A 95 15.11 -7.13 15.67
N SER A 96 13.80 -6.89 15.60
CA SER A 96 12.89 -7.18 16.71
C SER A 96 12.72 -8.68 16.94
N ALA A 97 12.72 -9.49 15.87
CA ALA A 97 12.63 -10.95 15.93
C ALA A 97 13.87 -11.58 16.60
N THR A 98 15.05 -10.98 16.42
CA THR A 98 16.30 -11.44 17.06
C THR A 98 16.31 -11.17 18.58
N ASP A 99 15.54 -10.17 19.03
CA ASP A 99 15.43 -9.77 20.45
C ASP A 99 14.29 -10.52 21.19
N LEU A 100 13.52 -11.37 20.52
CA LEU A 100 12.49 -12.21 21.14
C LEU A 100 13.13 -13.47 21.73
N PRO A 101 12.94 -13.79 23.03
CA PRO A 101 13.33 -15.08 23.56
C PRO A 101 12.60 -16.18 22.79
N ASP A 102 13.33 -17.25 22.42
CA ASP A 102 12.84 -18.38 21.63
C ASP A 102 11.37 -18.68 21.90
N ALA A 103 10.50 -18.38 20.93
CA ALA A 103 9.09 -18.76 20.95
C ALA A 103 8.91 -20.26 20.66
N SER A 104 9.75 -21.12 21.25
CA SER A 104 9.71 -22.58 21.11
C SER A 104 8.71 -23.25 22.07
N CYS A 105 7.64 -22.55 22.45
CA CYS A 105 6.53 -23.12 23.20
C CYS A 105 5.19 -22.67 22.61
N ALA A 106 4.76 -23.39 21.56
CA ALA A 106 3.36 -23.61 21.21
C ALA A 106 3.25 -24.97 20.51
#